data_AF-A0A925HER7-F1
#
_entry.id   AF-A0A925HER7-F1
#
_cell.length_a   1.000
_cell.length_b   1.000
_cell.length_c   1.000
_cell.angle_alpha   90.00
_cell.angle_beta   90.00
_cell.angle_gamma   90.00
#
_symmetry.space_group_name_H-M   'P 1'
#
loop_
_entity.id
_entity.type
_entity.pdbx_description
1 polymer ?
#
loop_
_entity_poly.entity_id
_entity_poly.type
_entity_poly.pdbx_seq_one_letter_code
_entity_poly.pdbx_strand_id
1 'polypeptide(L)' 'MYEAVTRGIRIRVTPQYLEDQSSPEESEFFWAYTIDIANESDETVQLRSRIWRITDGA' A
#
# COMPACT_ATOMS: atom_id res chain seq x y z
N MET A 1 -8.21 4.26 3.75
CA MET A 1 -8.04 3.87 2.33
C MET A 1 -7.43 5.05 1.60
N TYR A 2 -6.32 4.83 0.89
CA TYR A 2 -5.65 5.84 0.08
C TYR A 2 -5.86 5.52 -1.40
N GLU A 3 -5.91 6.55 -2.25
CA GLU A 3 -6.06 6.39 -3.69
C GLU A 3 -5.22 7.42 -4.45
N ALA A 4 -4.66 7.00 -5.58
CA ALA A 4 -4.06 7.90 -6.56
C ALA A 4 -4.31 7.38 -7.97
N VAL A 5 -4.49 8.29 -8.93
CA VAL A 5 -4.60 7.96 -10.37
C VAL A 5 -3.48 8.67 -11.11
N THR A 6 -2.70 7.92 -11.90
CA THR A 6 -1.64 8.48 -12.75
C THR A 6 -1.73 7.84 -14.13
N ARG A 7 -1.91 8.66 -15.17
CA ARG A 7 -2.01 8.19 -16.58
C ARG A 7 -3.02 7.04 -16.76
N GLY A 8 -4.18 7.12 -16.12
CA GLY A 8 -5.22 6.08 -16.19
C GLY A 8 -4.93 4.82 -15.36
N ILE A 9 -3.81 4.76 -14.62
CA ILE A 9 -3.55 3.69 -13.67
C ILE A 9 -4.00 4.15 -12.29
N ARG A 10 -5.02 3.48 -11.74
CA ARG A 10 -5.54 3.72 -10.41
C ARG A 10 -4.88 2.77 -9.42
N ILE A 11 -4.34 3.33 -8.35
CA ILE A 11 -3.78 2.60 -7.23
C ILE A 11 -4.64 2.89 -5.99
N ARG A 12 -5.15 1.85 -5.35
CA ARG A 12 -5.82 1.94 -4.04
C ARG A 12 -5.02 1.17 -3.00
N VAL A 13 -4.90 1.72 -1.81
CA VAL A 13 -4.18 1.09 -0.70
C VAL A 13 -5.06 1.05 0.54
N THR A 14 -5.22 -0.15 1.08
CA THR A 14 -5.95 -0.42 2.32
C THR A 14 -4.96 -0.93 3.37
N PRO A 15 -4.45 -0.06 4.26
CA PRO A 15 -3.63 -0.50 5.38
C PRO A 15 -4.51 -1.13 6.46
N GLN A 16 -3.95 -2.09 7.18
CA GLN A 16 -4.58 -2.76 8.31
C GLN A 16 -3.53 -3.00 9.39
N TYR A 17 -3.80 -2.54 10.60
CA TYR A 17 -3.00 -2.89 11.77
C TYR A 17 -3.37 -4.31 12.23
N LEU A 18 -2.37 -5.13 12.53
CA LEU A 18 -2.56 -6.50 13.01
C LEU A 18 -2.20 -6.57 14.50
N GLU A 19 -3.21 -6.40 15.35
CA GLU A 19 -3.07 -6.40 16.81
C GLU A 19 -2.49 -7.73 17.33
N ASP A 20 -2.99 -8.87 16.85
CA ASP A 20 -2.53 -10.21 17.25
C ASP A 20 -1.05 -10.48 16.98
N GLN A 21 -0.42 -9.69 16.11
CA GLN A 21 1.00 -9.79 15.72
C GLN A 21 1.84 -8.62 16.21
N SER A 22 1.25 -7.74 17.02
CA SER A 22 1.90 -6.54 17.52
C SER A 22 2.10 -6.62 19.03
N SER A 23 3.14 -5.93 19.51
CA SER A 23 3.43 -5.77 20.93
C SER A 23 3.66 -4.28 21.21
N PRO A 24 2.58 -3.49 21.42
CA PRO A 24 2.71 -2.04 21.64
C PRO A 24 3.57 -1.69 22.85
N GLU A 25 3.58 -2.54 23.88
CA GLU A 25 4.40 -2.35 25.09
C GLU A 25 5.90 -2.46 24.78
N GLU A 26 6.26 -3.25 23.77
CA GLU A 26 7.64 -3.42 23.29
C GLU A 26 7.95 -2.51 22.09
N SER A 27 7.04 -1.60 21.74
CA SER A 27 7.13 -0.73 20.55
C SER A 27 7.19 -1.51 19.22
N GLU A 28 6.60 -2.70 19.15
CA GLU A 28 6.50 -3.49 17.93
C GLU A 28 5.10 -3.37 17.31
N PHE A 29 5.03 -2.86 16.08
CA PHE A 29 3.76 -2.60 15.38
C PHE A 29 3.73 -3.30 14.03
N PHE A 30 2.84 -4.27 13.88
CA PHE A 30 2.67 -5.01 12.65
C PHE A 30 1.54 -4.45 11.79
N TRP A 31 1.85 -4.18 10.52
CA TRP A 31 0.90 -3.64 9.56
C TRP A 31 0.87 -4.49 8.29
N ALA A 32 -0.32 -4.83 7.84
CA ALA A 32 -0.58 -5.34 6.50
C ALA A 32 -1.08 -4.22 5.59
N TYR A 33 -0.88 -4.37 4.28
CA TYR A 33 -1.50 -3.49 3.29
C TYR A 33 -1.94 -4.30 2.07
N THR A 34 -3.14 -4.00 1.58
CA THR A 34 -3.66 -4.51 0.31
C THR A 34 -3.60 -3.40 -0.74
N ILE A 35 -3.06 -3.70 -1.91
CA ILE A 35 -2.93 -2.75 -3.01
C ILE A 35 -3.69 -3.26 -4.22
N ASP A 36 -4.67 -2.49 -4.66
CA ASP A 36 -5.39 -2.72 -5.91
C ASP A 36 -4.80 -1.83 -7.00
N ILE A 37 -4.37 -2.44 -8.10
CA ILE A 37 -3.85 -1.76 -9.29
C ILE A 37 -4.82 -2.01 -10.44
N ALA A 38 -5.55 -0.97 -10.84
CA ALA A 38 -6.48 -1.02 -11.95
C ALA A 38 -5.94 -0.22 -13.14
N ASN A 39 -5.88 -0.86 -14.31
CA ASN A 39 -5.62 -0.18 -15.56
C ASN A 39 -6.96 0.28 -16.15
N GLU A 40 -7.22 1.59 -16.08
CA GLU A 40 -8.40 2.26 -16.63
C GLU A 40 -8.05 3.00 -17.94
N SER A 41 -6.87 2.74 -18.51
CA SER A 41 -6.44 3.28 -19.80
C SER A 41 -6.75 2.34 -20.95
N ASP A 42 -6.67 2.85 -22.18
CA ASP A 42 -6.87 2.07 -23.40
C ASP A 42 -5.63 1.25 -23.82
N GLU A 43 -4.50 1.41 -23.11
CA GLU A 43 -3.24 0.73 -23.43
C GLU A 43 -3.02 -0.48 -22.51
N THR A 44 -2.46 -1.55 -23.06
CA THR A 44 -1.97 -2.66 -22.22
C THR A 44 -0.67 -2.24 -21.53
N VAL A 45 -0.64 -2.35 -20.21
CA VAL A 45 0.54 -2.01 -19.41
C VAL A 45 1.04 -3.19 -18.60
N GLN A 46 2.29 -3.10 -18.14
CA GLN A 46 2.88 -4.08 -17.24
C GLN A 46 3.59 -3.36 -16.09
N LEU A 47 3.30 -3.77 -14.85
CA LEU A 47 4.08 -3.36 -13.69
C LEU A 47 5.46 -4.01 -13.76
N ARG A 48 6.51 -3.21 -13.93
CA ARG A 48 7.89 -3.72 -14.04
C ARG A 48 8.60 -3.74 -12.69
N SER A 49 8.43 -2.70 -11.89
CA SER A 49 9.06 -2.55 -10.58
C SER A 49 8.20 -1.69 -9.66
N ARG A 50 8.49 -1.79 -8.35
CA ARG A 50 7.88 -0.96 -7.30
C ARG A 50 8.97 -0.51 -6.33
N ILE A 51 8.81 0.68 -5.75
CA ILE A 51 9.70 1.23 -4.72
C ILE A 51 8.84 1.73 -3.57
N TRP A 52 9.22 1.36 -2.34
CA TRP A 52 8.57 1.85 -1.13
C TRP A 52 9.50 2.82 -0.41
N ARG A 53 8.92 3.92 0.08
CA ARG A 53 9.55 4.80 1.07
C ARG A 53 8.63 4.78 2.28
N ILE A 54 9.03 4.03 3.29
CA ILE A 54 8.28 3.87 4.54
C ILE A 54 9.00 4.72 5.59
N THR A 55 8.22 5.50 6.33
CA THR A 55 8.70 6.35 7.42
C THR A 55 8.00 5.90 8.69
N ASP A 56 8.78 5.72 9.75
CA ASP A 56 8.25 5.35 11.07
C ASP A 56 7.66 6.56 11.81
N GLY A 57 6.80 6.30 12.79
CA GLY A 57 6.34 7.31 13.74
C GLY A 57 7.45 7.61 14.75
N ALA A 58 7.71 8.90 14.99
CA ALA A 58 8.63 9.36 16.03
C ALA A 58 7.93 9.48 17.39
#